data_AF-A0A3D4LRM3-F1
#
_entry.id   AF-A0A3D4LRM3-F1
#
_cell.length_a   1.000
_cell.length_b   1.000
_cell.length_c   1.000
_cell.angle_alpha   90.00
_cell.angle_beta   90.00
_cell.angle_gamma   90.00
#
_symmetry.space_group_name_H-M   'P 1'
#
loop_
_entity.id
_entity.type
_entity.pdbx_description
1 polymer ?
#
loop_
_entity_poly.entity_id
_entity_poly.type
_entity_poly.pdbx_seq_one_letter_code
_entity_poly.pdbx_strand_id
1 'polypeptide(L)'
;MQPNNYITGYPDSLPSFLLAGEVHVPAPNKHFQRTTKDWIIYVITDGTMQISEGEQTYTLTAGDIMIFSPDRCHFGHLTNDHIDYYYIHFQWESLRDISMSTEAYLQAMNRHPFSPEISSRQEPLLLPKYFHPAHASFRGILQQTQYLVKDSSRNFLHQQKKMMPCYFCCYFICPSRNCPIFYTQKQTAHPYPFRFWSIYKQTTPKRSPVLP
;
A
#
# COMPACT_ATOMS: atom_id res chain seq x y z
N MET A 1 -23.43 -14.70 0.83
CA MET A 1 -22.48 -13.85 0.07
C MET A 1 -21.12 -14.51 0.17
N GLN A 2 -20.37 -14.62 -0.93
CA GLN A 2 -18.99 -15.11 -0.86
C GLN A 2 -18.12 -14.12 -0.07
N PRO A 3 -17.19 -14.60 0.76
CA PRO A 3 -16.30 -13.73 1.50
C PRO A 3 -15.35 -13.00 0.53
N ASN A 4 -15.18 -11.70 0.75
CA ASN A 4 -14.19 -10.91 0.02
C ASN A 4 -12.82 -11.07 0.67
N ASN A 5 -11.76 -10.92 -0.13
CA ASN A 5 -10.38 -10.97 0.35
C ASN A 5 -9.89 -9.58 0.74
N TYR A 6 -9.41 -9.47 1.97
CA TYR A 6 -8.85 -8.28 2.56
C TYR A 6 -7.46 -8.58 3.12
N ILE A 7 -6.77 -7.52 3.53
CA ILE A 7 -5.47 -7.57 4.17
C ILE A 7 -5.60 -6.90 5.53
N THR A 8 -5.01 -7.51 6.54
CA THR A 8 -4.90 -6.94 7.87
C THR A 8 -3.49 -7.05 8.43
N GLY A 9 -3.08 -6.10 9.26
CA GLY A 9 -1.78 -6.11 9.91
C GLY A 9 -1.70 -5.08 11.03
N TYR A 10 -0.70 -5.20 11.89
CA TYR A 10 -0.47 -4.24 12.96
C TYR A 10 0.63 -3.26 12.55
N PRO A 11 0.52 -1.96 12.90
CA PRO A 11 1.60 -1.00 12.69
C PRO A 11 2.70 -1.13 13.76
N ASP A 12 3.04 -2.36 14.14
CA ASP A 12 4.08 -2.71 15.12
C ASP A 12 5.49 -2.64 14.52
N SER A 13 5.55 -2.74 13.19
CA SER A 13 6.75 -2.76 12.38
C SER A 13 6.53 -1.94 11.11
N LEU A 14 7.63 -1.44 10.55
CA LEU A 14 7.62 -0.75 9.27
C LEU A 14 7.84 -1.75 8.13
N PRO A 15 7.12 -1.60 7.00
CA PRO A 15 7.31 -2.46 5.84
C PRO A 15 8.71 -2.27 5.24
N SER A 16 9.31 -3.39 4.85
CA SER A 16 10.59 -3.44 4.17
C SER A 16 10.37 -3.38 2.66
N PHE A 17 10.73 -2.25 2.04
CA PHE A 17 10.72 -2.15 0.58
C PHE A 17 11.79 -3.06 -0.04
N LEU A 18 11.46 -3.63 -1.20
CA LEU A 18 12.40 -4.44 -1.98
C LEU A 18 12.74 -3.78 -3.32
N LEU A 19 11.73 -3.55 -4.17
CA LEU A 19 11.91 -2.93 -5.48
C LEU A 19 10.59 -2.36 -6.00
N ALA A 20 10.68 -1.44 -6.97
CA ALA A 20 9.54 -0.91 -7.69
C ALA A 20 9.93 -0.60 -9.13
N GLY A 21 8.95 -0.59 -10.01
CA GLY A 21 9.16 -0.32 -11.43
C GLY A 21 7.89 0.07 -12.15
N GLU A 22 8.08 0.45 -13.40
CA GLU A 22 7.04 0.80 -14.36
C GLU A 22 7.00 -0.27 -15.45
N VAL A 23 5.79 -0.59 -15.92
CA VAL A 23 5.55 -1.60 -16.94
C VAL A 23 4.58 -1.04 -17.97
N HIS A 24 4.93 -1.25 -19.23
CA HIS A 24 4.11 -0.95 -20.40
C HIS A 24 3.98 -2.23 -21.23
N VAL A 25 2.76 -2.69 -21.46
CA VAL A 25 2.49 -3.86 -22.30
C VAL A 25 1.52 -3.47 -23.42
N PRO A 26 1.93 -3.57 -24.70
CA PRO A 26 1.04 -3.27 -25.82
C PRO A 26 -0.07 -4.32 -25.95
N ALA A 27 -1.11 -3.97 -26.70
CA ALA A 27 -2.19 -4.91 -27.02
C ALA A 27 -1.72 -6.02 -28.00
N PRO A 28 -2.18 -7.28 -27.82
CA PRO A 28 -2.92 -7.78 -26.67
C PRO A 28 -2.00 -8.05 -25.49
N ASN A 29 -2.47 -7.77 -24.27
CA ASN A 29 -1.70 -8.05 -23.06
C ASN A 29 -2.09 -9.40 -22.42
N LYS A 30 -1.09 -10.06 -21.83
CA LYS A 30 -1.25 -11.24 -20.97
C LYS A 30 -0.14 -11.28 -19.93
N HIS A 31 -0.49 -11.00 -18.68
CA HIS A 31 0.47 -11.12 -17.58
C HIS A 31 0.92 -12.58 -17.38
N PHE A 32 2.22 -12.80 -17.28
CA PHE A 32 2.81 -14.13 -17.07
C PHE A 32 2.59 -14.63 -15.64
N GLN A 33 2.59 -15.94 -15.46
CA GLN A 33 2.38 -16.50 -14.13
C GLN A 33 3.54 -16.14 -13.18
N ARG A 34 3.22 -15.68 -11.98
CA ARG A 34 4.18 -15.35 -10.91
C ARG A 34 3.72 -15.89 -9.56
N THR A 35 4.66 -16.41 -8.78
CA THR A 35 4.55 -16.65 -7.34
C THR A 35 5.79 -16.06 -6.68
N THR A 36 5.61 -15.21 -5.67
CA THR A 36 6.74 -14.56 -4.98
C THR A 36 6.55 -14.58 -3.47
N LYS A 37 7.64 -14.39 -2.72
CA LYS A 37 7.60 -14.29 -1.25
C LYS A 37 7.21 -12.89 -0.76
N ASP A 38 6.99 -11.97 -1.68
CA ASP A 38 6.78 -10.56 -1.38
C ASP A 38 5.29 -10.23 -1.54
N TRP A 39 4.87 -9.20 -0.81
CA TRP A 39 3.66 -8.51 -1.16
C TRP A 39 3.92 -7.62 -2.38
N ILE A 40 2.95 -7.52 -3.28
CA ILE A 40 3.07 -6.72 -4.50
C ILE A 40 1.87 -5.77 -4.60
N ILE A 41 2.12 -4.48 -4.80
CA ILE A 41 1.07 -3.51 -5.15
C ILE A 41 1.17 -3.20 -6.64
N TYR A 42 0.05 -3.30 -7.36
CA TYR A 42 -0.12 -2.72 -8.68
C TYR A 42 -0.93 -1.43 -8.60
N VAL A 43 -0.46 -0.40 -9.30
CA VAL A 43 -1.14 0.88 -9.47
C VAL A 43 -1.35 1.08 -10.98
N ILE A 44 -2.59 0.91 -11.43
CA ILE A 44 -2.90 0.90 -12.87
C ILE A 44 -3.11 2.33 -13.36
N THR A 45 -2.36 2.73 -14.38
CA THR A 45 -2.40 4.10 -14.90
C THR A 45 -3.16 4.24 -16.20
N ASP A 46 -3.16 3.20 -17.05
CA ASP A 46 -3.88 3.20 -18.32
C ASP A 46 -4.15 1.77 -18.80
N GLY A 47 -5.16 1.61 -19.67
CA GLY A 47 -5.53 0.33 -20.28
C GLY A 47 -6.27 -0.63 -19.34
N THR A 48 -6.35 -1.90 -19.77
CA THR A 48 -7.15 -2.95 -19.12
C THR A 48 -6.41 -4.27 -19.05
N MET A 49 -6.49 -4.97 -17.91
CA MET A 49 -5.92 -6.31 -17.74
C MET A 49 -6.87 -7.21 -16.94
N GLN A 50 -7.07 -8.44 -17.40
CA GLN A 50 -7.67 -9.49 -16.58
C GLN A 50 -6.60 -10.31 -15.87
N ILE A 51 -6.71 -10.44 -14.55
CA ILE A 51 -5.74 -11.16 -13.72
C ILE A 51 -6.45 -11.98 -12.64
N SER A 52 -5.92 -13.16 -12.36
CA SER A 52 -6.39 -14.01 -11.27
C SER A 52 -5.35 -14.15 -10.19
N GLU A 53 -5.79 -14.24 -8.94
CA GLU A 53 -4.99 -14.72 -7.81
C GLU A 53 -5.82 -15.74 -7.02
N GLY A 54 -5.32 -16.98 -6.93
CA GLY A 54 -6.12 -18.09 -6.42
C GLY A 54 -7.36 -18.32 -7.30
N GLU A 55 -8.54 -18.38 -6.68
CA GLU A 55 -9.82 -18.62 -7.36
C GLU A 55 -10.51 -17.33 -7.85
N GLN A 56 -9.99 -16.16 -7.49
CA GLN A 56 -10.62 -14.89 -7.81
C GLN A 56 -9.99 -14.27 -9.06
N THR A 57 -10.84 -13.86 -9.99
CA THR A 57 -10.47 -13.08 -11.18
C THR A 57 -10.90 -11.63 -11.00
N TYR A 58 -10.02 -10.72 -11.40
CA TYR A 58 -10.17 -9.28 -11.36
C TYR A 58 -10.00 -8.69 -12.76
N THR A 59 -10.80 -7.67 -13.08
CA THR A 59 -10.57 -6.81 -14.24
C THR A 59 -10.01 -5.51 -13.70
N LEU A 60 -8.75 -5.24 -14.00
CA LEU A 60 -8.07 -4.02 -13.57
C LEU A 60 -8.07 -3.00 -14.72
N THR A 61 -8.36 -1.75 -14.40
CA THR A 61 -8.48 -0.61 -15.30
C THR A 61 -7.77 0.61 -14.71
N ALA A 62 -7.58 1.66 -15.52
CA ALA A 62 -6.99 2.91 -15.07
C ALA A 62 -7.62 3.44 -13.77
N GLY A 63 -6.79 3.72 -12.77
CA GLY A 63 -7.22 4.16 -11.45
C GLY A 63 -7.29 3.06 -10.40
N ASP A 64 -7.26 1.78 -10.81
CA ASP A 64 -7.35 0.66 -9.88
C ASP A 64 -6.03 0.39 -9.14
N ILE A 65 -6.17 -0.12 -7.92
CA ILE A 65 -5.08 -0.63 -7.09
C ILE A 65 -5.38 -2.07 -6.69
N MET A 66 -4.38 -2.94 -6.87
CA MET A 66 -4.45 -4.35 -6.49
C MET A 66 -3.24 -4.73 -5.63
N ILE A 67 -3.48 -5.52 -4.59
CA ILE A 67 -2.43 -6.02 -3.69
C ILE A 67 -2.42 -7.56 -3.75
N PHE A 68 -1.29 -8.12 -4.17
CA PHE A 68 -1.06 -9.56 -4.23
C PHE A 68 -0.33 -10.04 -2.97
N SER A 69 -0.68 -11.25 -2.54
CA SER A 69 -0.11 -11.84 -1.33
C SER A 69 1.15 -12.65 -1.61
N PRO A 70 2.06 -12.72 -0.63
CA PRO A 70 3.12 -13.71 -0.61
C PRO A 70 2.56 -15.12 -0.81
N ASP A 71 3.32 -15.94 -1.53
CA ASP A 71 3.04 -17.36 -1.76
C ASP A 71 1.73 -17.67 -2.51
N ARG A 72 1.01 -16.65 -2.98
CA ARG A 72 -0.13 -16.82 -3.89
C ARG A 72 0.32 -16.64 -5.33
N CYS A 73 -0.07 -17.60 -6.16
CA CYS A 73 0.13 -17.52 -7.60
C CYS A 73 -0.87 -16.54 -8.21
N HIS A 74 -0.38 -15.61 -9.04
CA HIS A 74 -1.22 -14.80 -9.90
C HIS A 74 -0.79 -14.91 -11.37
N PHE A 75 -1.75 -14.80 -12.27
CA PHE A 75 -1.54 -14.92 -13.72
C PHE A 75 -2.60 -14.15 -14.49
N GLY A 76 -2.21 -13.63 -15.66
CA GLY A 76 -3.09 -12.86 -16.53
C GLY A 76 -3.85 -13.72 -17.55
N HIS A 77 -5.02 -13.24 -17.93
CA HIS A 77 -5.78 -13.73 -19.07
C HIS A 77 -5.53 -12.84 -20.29
N LEU A 78 -5.67 -13.41 -21.48
CA LEU A 78 -5.47 -12.65 -22.72
C LEU A 78 -6.53 -11.54 -22.83
N THR A 79 -6.07 -10.31 -22.94
CA THR A 79 -6.93 -9.11 -23.04
C THR A 79 -6.55 -8.33 -24.30
N ASN A 80 -7.54 -7.96 -25.12
CA ASN A 80 -7.34 -7.22 -26.37
C ASN A 80 -7.22 -5.71 -26.12
N ASP A 81 -6.36 -5.31 -25.19
CA ASP A 81 -6.08 -3.94 -24.81
C ASP A 81 -4.61 -3.79 -24.41
N HIS A 82 -4.09 -2.58 -24.29
CA HIS A 82 -2.80 -2.34 -23.62
C HIS A 82 -2.99 -2.29 -22.10
N ILE A 83 -1.89 -2.27 -21.36
CA ILE A 83 -1.90 -2.01 -19.91
C ILE A 83 -0.61 -1.31 -19.50
N ASP A 84 -0.78 -0.22 -18.75
CA ASP A 84 0.30 0.53 -18.13
C ASP A 84 0.10 0.56 -16.62
N TYR A 85 1.15 0.20 -15.87
CA TYR A 85 1.07 0.16 -14.42
C TYR A 85 2.44 0.28 -13.76
N TYR A 86 2.41 0.68 -12.49
CA TYR A 86 3.55 0.56 -11.60
C TYR A 86 3.38 -0.66 -10.70
N TYR A 87 4.51 -1.29 -10.35
CA TYR A 87 4.55 -2.32 -9.31
C TYR A 87 5.46 -1.92 -8.15
N ILE A 88 5.12 -2.39 -6.94
CA ILE A 88 5.93 -2.22 -5.73
C ILE A 88 6.01 -3.54 -4.98
N HIS A 89 7.20 -4.09 -4.82
CA HIS A 89 7.50 -5.25 -3.98
C HIS A 89 7.93 -4.82 -2.58
N PHE A 90 7.36 -5.45 -1.57
CA PHE A 90 7.68 -5.19 -0.17
C PHE A 90 7.42 -6.41 0.72
N GLN A 91 7.96 -6.38 1.92
CA GLN A 91 7.71 -7.34 2.98
C GLN A 91 7.15 -6.63 4.21
N TRP A 92 6.17 -7.24 4.86
CA TRP A 92 5.64 -6.75 6.12
C TRP A 92 5.17 -7.94 6.95
N GLU A 93 5.90 -8.25 8.02
CA GLU A 93 5.72 -9.47 8.81
C GLU A 93 4.34 -9.55 9.49
N SER A 94 3.80 -8.41 9.93
CA SER A 94 2.51 -8.38 10.61
C SER A 94 1.31 -8.49 9.65
N LEU A 95 1.53 -8.34 8.34
CA LEU A 95 0.51 -8.28 7.30
C LEU A 95 0.07 -9.68 6.87
N ARG A 96 -1.24 -9.89 6.73
CA ARG A 96 -1.86 -11.21 6.49
C ARG A 96 -3.12 -11.06 5.66
N ASP A 97 -3.44 -12.09 4.88
CA ASP A 97 -4.76 -12.22 4.26
C ASP A 97 -5.83 -12.47 5.33
N ILE A 98 -7.01 -11.89 5.13
CA ILE A 98 -8.21 -12.20 5.90
C ILE A 98 -9.43 -12.22 4.97
N SER A 99 -10.30 -13.19 5.17
CA SER A 99 -11.56 -13.31 4.43
C SER A 99 -12.71 -12.89 5.35
N MET A 100 -13.54 -11.96 4.90
CA MET A 100 -14.74 -11.53 5.64
C MET A 100 -15.85 -11.05 4.71
N SER A 101 -17.07 -10.89 5.23
CA SER A 101 -18.15 -10.30 4.45
C SER A 101 -17.96 -8.78 4.31
N THR A 102 -18.55 -8.19 3.29
CA THR A 102 -18.56 -6.73 3.10
C THR A 102 -19.20 -6.02 4.30
N GLU A 103 -20.26 -6.58 4.88
CA GLU A 103 -20.92 -6.03 6.06
C GLU A 103 -19.98 -6.02 7.26
N ALA A 104 -19.24 -7.10 7.50
CA ALA A 104 -18.24 -7.16 8.57
C ALA A 104 -17.13 -6.13 8.39
N TYR A 105 -16.65 -5.96 7.15
CA TYR A 105 -15.68 -4.92 6.78
C TYR A 105 -16.24 -3.51 7.06
N LEU A 106 -17.43 -3.20 6.57
CA LEU A 106 -18.07 -1.89 6.79
C LEU A 106 -18.33 -1.62 8.27
N GLN A 107 -18.75 -2.63 9.04
CA GLN A 107 -18.90 -2.51 10.49
C GLN A 107 -17.58 -2.23 11.19
N ALA A 108 -16.49 -2.90 10.81
CA ALA A 108 -15.16 -2.63 11.34
C ALA A 108 -14.72 -1.19 11.04
N MET A 109 -14.93 -0.73 9.81
CA MET A 109 -14.64 0.65 9.40
C MET A 109 -15.50 1.69 10.14
N ASN A 110 -16.79 1.39 10.38
CA ASN A 110 -17.74 2.29 11.02
C ASN A 110 -17.65 2.34 12.55
N ARG A 111 -16.94 1.42 13.22
CA ARG A 111 -16.69 1.46 14.67
C ARG A 111 -15.73 2.57 15.08
N HIS A 112 -15.18 3.33 14.13
CA HIS A 112 -14.15 4.34 14.37
C HIS A 112 -14.53 5.79 13.99
N PRO A 113 -15.70 6.33 14.37
CA PRO A 113 -15.90 7.77 14.38
C PRO A 113 -15.25 8.32 15.66
N PHE A 114 -14.13 9.05 15.51
CA PHE A 114 -13.53 9.94 16.52
C PHE A 114 -13.88 9.62 17.99
N SER A 115 -13.27 8.58 18.57
CA SER A 115 -13.24 8.46 20.02
C SER A 115 -11.98 9.17 20.54
N PRO A 116 -12.10 10.23 21.37
CA PRO A 116 -10.97 10.95 21.93
C PRO A 116 -10.23 10.14 23.01
N GLU A 117 -10.77 8.99 23.42
CA GLU A 117 -10.09 8.07 24.31
C GLU A 117 -9.01 7.32 23.52
N ILE A 118 -7.77 7.72 23.76
CA ILE A 118 -6.57 7.00 23.33
C ILE A 118 -6.55 5.67 24.08
N SER A 119 -7.31 4.69 23.59
CA SER A 119 -7.12 3.31 24.01
C SER A 119 -5.72 2.92 23.53
N SER A 120 -4.94 2.32 24.44
CA SER A 120 -3.56 1.87 24.21
C SER A 120 -3.45 0.73 23.19
N ARG A 121 -4.51 0.44 22.43
CA ARG A 121 -4.56 -0.63 21.44
C ARG A 121 -4.18 -0.05 20.08
N GLN A 122 -3.04 -0.49 19.56
CA GLN A 122 -2.71 -0.30 18.15
C GLN A 122 -3.75 -1.09 17.34
N GLU A 123 -4.77 -0.38 16.84
CA GLU A 123 -5.80 -0.99 16.01
C GLU A 123 -5.17 -1.55 14.72
N PRO A 124 -5.59 -2.74 14.27
CA PRO A 124 -5.07 -3.32 13.05
C PRO A 124 -5.48 -2.49 11.84
N LEU A 125 -4.56 -2.35 10.90
CA LEU A 125 -4.84 -1.96 9.54
C LEU A 125 -5.82 -2.97 8.91
N LEU A 126 -6.78 -2.48 8.14
CA LEU A 126 -7.70 -3.31 7.37
C LEU A 126 -7.93 -2.65 6.01
N LEU A 127 -7.66 -3.39 4.92
CA LEU A 127 -7.81 -2.89 3.55
C LEU A 127 -8.35 -3.96 2.61
N PRO A 128 -9.13 -3.58 1.59
CA PRO A 128 -9.45 -4.48 0.49
C PRO A 128 -8.20 -4.78 -0.34
N LYS A 129 -8.10 -6.00 -0.89
CA LYS A 129 -7.02 -6.37 -1.83
C LYS A 129 -7.13 -5.63 -3.15
N TYR A 130 -8.34 -5.34 -3.58
CA TYR A 130 -8.66 -4.65 -4.83
C TYR A 130 -9.58 -3.47 -4.52
N PHE A 131 -9.24 -2.28 -5.01
CA PHE A 131 -10.08 -1.10 -4.86
C PHE A 131 -9.81 -0.03 -5.92
N HIS A 132 -10.84 0.76 -6.19
CA HIS A 132 -10.80 1.94 -7.04
C HIS A 132 -10.90 3.20 -6.16
N PRO A 133 -9.78 3.80 -5.73
CA PRO A 133 -9.81 5.00 -4.92
C PRO A 133 -10.41 6.20 -5.67
N ALA A 134 -10.95 7.17 -4.93
CA ALA A 134 -11.38 8.44 -5.52
C ALA A 134 -10.20 9.14 -6.21
N HIS A 135 -10.49 9.86 -7.31
CA HIS A 135 -9.49 10.46 -8.19
C HIS A 135 -8.40 11.29 -7.46
N ALA A 136 -8.77 12.09 -6.46
CA ALA A 136 -7.81 12.87 -5.68
C ALA A 136 -6.83 11.99 -4.87
N SER A 137 -7.35 10.92 -4.26
CA SER A 137 -6.55 9.93 -3.52
C SER A 137 -5.66 9.13 -4.47
N PHE A 138 -6.20 8.69 -5.61
CA PHE A 138 -5.43 8.00 -6.65
C PHE A 138 -4.25 8.84 -7.12
N ARG A 139 -4.47 10.13 -7.41
CA ARG A 139 -3.41 11.05 -7.83
C ARG A 139 -2.30 11.16 -6.78
N GLY A 140 -2.64 11.23 -5.50
CA GLY A 140 -1.65 11.26 -4.41
C GLY A 140 -0.82 9.98 -4.33
N ILE A 141 -1.47 8.82 -4.43
CA ILE A 141 -0.83 7.50 -4.49
C ILE A 141 0.10 7.42 -5.70
N LEU A 142 -0.38 7.79 -6.88
CA LEU A 142 0.38 7.76 -8.13
C LEU A 142 1.65 8.62 -8.04
N GLN A 143 1.55 9.83 -7.50
CA GLN A 143 2.70 10.72 -7.31
C GLN A 143 3.76 10.11 -6.38
N GLN A 144 3.33 9.46 -5.30
CA GLN A 144 4.23 8.74 -4.40
C GLN A 144 4.89 7.54 -5.10
N THR A 145 4.15 6.83 -5.95
CA THR A 145 4.66 5.65 -6.67
C THR A 145 5.72 6.07 -7.67
N GLN A 146 5.44 7.12 -8.44
CA GLN A 146 6.39 7.70 -9.39
C GLN A 146 7.66 8.20 -8.71
N TYR A 147 7.53 8.81 -7.52
CA TYR A 147 8.70 9.18 -6.72
C TYR A 147 9.52 7.95 -6.34
N LEU A 148 8.86 6.92 -5.80
CA LEU A 148 9.51 5.68 -5.37
C LEU A 148 10.26 4.98 -6.51
N VAL A 149 9.67 4.91 -7.70
CA VAL A 149 10.27 4.29 -8.90
C VAL A 149 11.46 5.11 -9.42
N LYS A 150 11.35 6.44 -9.40
CA LYS A 150 12.47 7.33 -9.76
C LYS A 150 13.62 7.25 -8.76
N ASP A 151 13.32 6.98 -7.50
CA ASP A 151 14.32 6.84 -6.45
C ASP A 151 15.00 5.46 -6.52
N SER A 152 14.22 4.38 -6.71
CA SER A 152 14.74 3.01 -6.81
C SER A 152 15.65 2.79 -8.02
N SER A 153 15.49 3.57 -9.08
CA SER A 153 16.37 3.54 -10.26
C SER A 153 17.71 4.26 -10.04
N ARG A 154 17.85 5.06 -8.98
CA ARG A 154 19.08 5.78 -8.62
C ARG A 154 19.83 4.99 -7.55
N ASN A 155 20.75 4.11 -7.96
CA ASN A 155 21.63 3.33 -7.07
C ASN A 155 22.44 4.21 -6.09
N PHE A 156 21.90 4.64 -4.94
CA PHE A 156 22.67 5.42 -3.95
C PHE A 156 22.25 5.21 -2.48
N LEU A 157 23.16 4.57 -1.73
CA LEU A 157 23.47 4.68 -0.31
C LEU A 157 22.39 4.41 0.78
N HIS A 158 22.88 3.75 1.83
CA HIS A 158 22.27 3.22 3.06
C HIS A 158 21.24 4.11 3.81
N GLN A 159 21.10 5.38 3.45
CA GLN A 159 20.29 6.38 4.17
C GLN A 159 18.82 6.39 3.74
N GLN A 160 18.49 5.92 2.53
CA GLN A 160 17.11 5.86 1.99
C GLN A 160 16.23 4.73 2.55
N LYS A 161 16.83 3.66 3.07
CA LYS A 161 16.12 2.54 3.74
C LYS A 161 15.19 2.99 4.89
N LYS A 162 15.37 4.22 5.41
CA LYS A 162 14.61 4.77 6.54
C LYS A 162 13.42 5.66 6.16
N MET A 163 13.35 6.20 4.94
CA MET A 163 12.27 7.12 4.54
C MET A 163 11.13 6.44 3.76
N MET A 164 11.43 5.39 3.00
CA MET A 164 10.44 4.66 2.20
C MET A 164 9.30 3.98 2.99
N PRO A 165 9.51 3.43 4.20
CA PRO A 165 8.42 2.80 4.94
C PRO A 165 7.37 3.81 5.41
N CYS A 166 7.74 5.07 5.65
CA CYS A 166 6.81 6.13 6.05
C CYS A 166 5.89 6.55 4.90
N TYR A 167 6.43 6.65 3.67
CA TYR A 167 5.62 6.86 2.47
C TYR A 167 4.74 5.65 2.19
N PHE A 168 5.27 4.45 2.40
CA PHE A 168 4.52 3.21 2.25
C PHE A 168 3.33 3.17 3.23
N CYS A 169 3.51 3.52 4.51
CA CYS A 169 2.39 3.65 5.45
C CYS A 169 1.32 4.65 4.99
N CYS A 170 1.66 5.70 4.23
CA CYS A 170 0.66 6.63 3.68
C CYS A 170 -0.28 5.97 2.65
N TYR A 171 0.15 4.92 1.92
CA TYR A 171 -0.72 4.14 1.03
C TYR A 171 -1.82 3.40 1.81
N PHE A 172 -1.52 2.95 3.03
CA PHE A 172 -2.41 2.08 3.82
C PHE A 172 -3.28 2.87 4.81
N ILE A 173 -2.85 4.08 5.22
CA ILE A 173 -3.57 4.90 6.21
C ILE A 173 -4.66 5.77 5.54
N CYS A 174 -4.44 6.22 4.30
CA CYS A 174 -5.38 7.10 3.61
C CYS A 174 -6.74 6.44 3.22
N PRO A 175 -6.80 5.13 2.91
CA PRO A 175 -8.07 4.44 2.67
C PRO A 175 -8.74 3.92 3.96
N SER A 176 -7.96 3.61 5.00
CA SER A 176 -8.47 3.01 6.26
C SER A 176 -9.09 4.04 7.22
N ARG A 177 -8.86 5.32 6.99
CA ARG A 177 -9.45 6.43 7.76
C ARG A 177 -9.81 7.50 6.75
N ASN A 178 -11.04 8.04 6.79
CA ASN A 178 -11.39 9.28 6.09
C ASN A 178 -10.43 10.40 6.56
N CYS A 179 -9.24 10.46 5.98
CA CYS A 179 -8.13 11.25 6.50
C CYS A 179 -8.10 12.59 5.76
N PRO A 180 -8.38 13.71 6.43
CA PRO A 180 -8.38 15.03 5.79
C PRO A 180 -6.95 15.57 5.54
N ILE A 181 -5.92 14.71 5.52
CA ILE A 181 -4.50 15.15 5.39
C ILE A 181 -4.23 15.83 4.03
N PHE A 182 -5.09 15.67 3.03
CA PHE A 182 -4.99 16.41 1.75
C PHE A 182 -5.89 17.65 1.66
N TYR A 183 -6.69 17.96 2.69
CA TYR A 183 -7.51 19.18 2.78
C TYR A 183 -6.87 20.21 3.70
N THR A 184 -5.64 20.63 3.43
CA THR A 184 -5.23 21.98 3.83
C THR A 184 -4.40 22.62 2.73
N GLN A 185 -5.01 23.60 2.08
CA GLN A 185 -4.33 24.57 1.22
C GLN A 185 -3.29 25.35 2.01
N LYS A 186 -2.18 25.63 1.31
CA LYS A 186 -1.23 26.75 1.47
C LYS A 186 -0.29 26.75 2.70
N GLN A 187 1.00 26.66 2.33
CA GLN A 187 2.18 27.26 2.97
C GLN A 187 2.49 26.87 4.42
N THR A 188 3.57 26.13 4.62
CA THR A 188 4.89 26.72 4.93
C THR A 188 5.94 25.60 5.01
N ALA A 189 7.20 25.97 4.77
CA ALA A 189 8.34 25.09 4.63
C ALA A 189 8.62 24.29 5.92
N HIS A 190 8.13 23.04 6.01
CA HIS A 190 8.76 21.88 6.66
C HIS A 190 7.87 20.64 6.40
N PRO A 191 8.40 19.51 5.88
CA PRO A 191 7.57 18.51 5.19
C PRO A 191 7.08 17.37 6.08
N TYR A 192 6.76 17.61 7.36
CA TYR A 192 6.38 16.51 8.27
C TYR A 192 5.11 16.83 9.07
N PRO A 193 4.01 16.06 8.89
CA PRO A 193 2.90 16.10 9.82
C PRO A 193 3.31 15.44 11.14
N PHE A 194 3.15 16.21 12.22
CA PHE A 194 3.41 15.85 13.61
C PHE A 194 2.51 14.70 14.07
N ARG A 195 2.96 13.44 13.90
CA ARG A 195 2.55 12.26 14.71
C ARG A 195 3.50 11.08 14.55
N PHE A 196 4.25 11.00 13.45
CA PHE A 196 5.28 9.98 13.25
C PHE A 196 6.53 10.18 14.11
N TRP A 197 6.85 11.42 14.50
CA TRP A 197 8.03 11.70 15.34
C TRP A 197 7.95 11.04 16.73
N SER A 198 6.73 10.85 17.24
CA SER A 198 6.47 10.22 18.54
C SER A 198 6.74 8.71 18.52
N ILE A 199 6.40 8.03 17.41
CA ILE A 199 6.62 6.59 17.22
C ILE A 199 8.12 6.33 16.94
N TYR A 200 8.75 7.17 16.12
CA TYR A 200 10.17 7.06 15.82
C TYR A 200 11.07 7.18 17.06
N LYS A 201 10.70 8.04 18.02
CA LYS A 201 11.44 8.16 19.30
C LYS A 201 11.26 6.96 20.23
N GLN A 202 10.19 6.18 20.08
CA GLN A 202 9.93 5.00 20.91
C GLN A 202 10.67 3.75 20.42
N THR A 203 10.94 3.65 19.11
CA THR A 203 11.55 2.44 18.50
C THR A 203 13.06 2.52 18.33
N THR A 204 13.69 3.68 18.50
CA THR A 204 15.16 3.79 18.56
C THR A 204 15.67 3.43 19.97
N PRO A 205 16.60 2.46 20.13
CA PRO A 205 17.24 2.23 21.40
C PRO A 205 18.00 3.49 21.81
N LYS A 206 17.76 3.99 23.04
CA LYS A 206 18.59 5.03 23.62
C LYS A 206 20.03 4.48 23.68
N ARG A 207 20.95 5.06 22.93
CA ARG A 207 22.38 4.85 23.19
C ARG A 207 22.65 5.31 24.61
N SER A 208 23.07 4.39 25.47
CA SER A 208 23.59 4.72 26.80
C SER A 208 24.74 5.72 26.65
N PRO A 209 24.78 6.79 27.44
CA PRO A 209 25.93 7.68 27.42
C PRO A 209 27.15 6.90 27.88
N VAL A 210 28.21 6.94 27.06
CA VAL A 210 29.55 6.54 27.51
C VAL A 210 29.96 7.57 28.56
N LEU A 211 30.09 7.13 29.80
CA LEU A 211 30.59 7.96 30.89
C LEU A 211 32.07 8.30 30.65
N PRO A 212 32.52 9.49 31.07
CA PRO A 212 33.85 10.04 30.76
C PRO A 212 35.00 9.23 31.36
#